data_AF-A0A7X8VE61-F1
#
_entry.id   AF-A0A7X8VE61-F1
#
_cell.length_a   1.000
_cell.length_b   1.000
_cell.length_c   1.000
_cell.angle_alpha   90.00
_cell.angle_beta   90.00
_cell.angle_gamma   90.00
#
_symmetry.space_group_name_H-M   'P 1'
#
loop_
_entity.id
_entity.type
_entity.pdbx_description
1 polymer ?
#
loop_
_entity_poly.entity_id
_entity_poly.type
_entity_poly.pdbx_seq_one_letter_code
_entity_poly.pdbx_strand_id
1 'polypeptide(L)'
;KIPTRKGGDWTDSTIRDILSNPVYIGKIRWNARPQIKRMINGEMVKERPRAEDPIIVDGLHPAIIDEETFYLAQKYLAENPSLPIPTRYKVKNPLAGLIVCGICGRRMNRKPYKSGAHDTLLCTGPTCTNVSSPLYLVEEKLLNVLEDWLKKYKVKIMQQEAQGDNLEIDIIKQSIDNINNELKTLNKQLNSLYDLLEQGIYSTEVFLERSTLLNDKITAAKKDKKELENKLEQISNREEGKKEFIPKVENVINSYWSLKTPKEKNKLLKEVLEKVVYAKEEGGRWSGKVDEFELKLYPKLPK
;
A
#
# COMPACT_ATOMS: atom_id res chain seq x y z
N LYS A 1 -42.01 -14.20 2.69
CA LYS A 1 -40.55 -14.06 2.49
C LYS A 1 -40.35 -13.31 1.17
N ILE A 2 -39.59 -12.20 1.14
CA ILE A 2 -39.37 -11.43 -0.10
C ILE A 2 -38.22 -12.10 -0.89
N PRO A 3 -38.48 -12.66 -2.08
CA PRO A 3 -37.44 -13.31 -2.88
C PRO A 3 -36.54 -12.28 -3.58
N THR A 4 -35.34 -12.70 -4.00
CA THR A 4 -34.51 -11.85 -4.88
C THR A 4 -35.18 -11.64 -6.25
N ARG A 5 -34.69 -10.69 -7.06
CA ARG A 5 -35.19 -10.44 -8.43
C ARG A 5 -35.29 -11.70 -9.31
N LYS A 6 -34.45 -12.71 -9.07
CA LYS A 6 -34.44 -13.98 -9.81
C LYS A 6 -35.16 -15.13 -9.08
N GLY A 7 -35.90 -14.85 -8.00
CA GLY A 7 -36.65 -15.85 -7.24
C GLY A 7 -35.81 -16.69 -6.26
N GLY A 8 -34.51 -16.43 -6.10
CA GLY A 8 -33.62 -17.16 -5.20
C GLY A 8 -33.45 -16.50 -3.82
N ASP A 9 -32.64 -17.13 -2.96
CA ASP A 9 -32.29 -16.61 -1.64
C ASP A 9 -31.34 -15.41 -1.70
N TRP A 10 -31.42 -14.58 -0.66
CA TRP A 10 -30.49 -13.49 -0.43
C TRP A 10 -29.12 -14.01 -0.02
N THR A 11 -28.07 -13.55 -0.68
CA THR A 11 -26.68 -13.88 -0.36
C THR A 11 -25.94 -12.63 0.11
N ASP A 12 -24.94 -12.80 0.98
CA ASP A 12 -24.12 -11.69 1.49
C ASP A 12 -23.48 -10.85 0.37
N SER A 13 -23.08 -11.49 -0.73
CA SER A 13 -22.55 -10.79 -1.91
C SER A 13 -23.60 -9.91 -2.56
N THR A 14 -24.84 -10.38 -2.69
CA THR A 14 -25.94 -9.61 -3.27
C THR A 14 -26.29 -8.39 -2.42
N ILE A 15 -26.36 -8.58 -1.09
CA ILE A 15 -26.63 -7.47 -0.16
C ILE A 15 -25.49 -6.45 -0.21
N ARG A 16 -24.23 -6.89 -0.22
CA ARG A 16 -23.06 -6.00 -0.32
C ARG A 16 -23.03 -5.22 -1.64
N ASP A 17 -23.38 -5.86 -2.75
CA ASP A 17 -23.45 -5.20 -4.06
C ASP A 17 -24.55 -4.12 -4.07
N ILE A 18 -25.67 -4.34 -3.37
CA ILE A 18 -26.72 -3.32 -3.19
C ILE A 18 -26.20 -2.16 -2.35
N LEU A 19 -25.62 -2.44 -1.18
CA LEU A 19 -25.13 -1.39 -0.27
C LEU A 19 -24.04 -0.51 -0.89
N SER A 20 -23.26 -1.02 -1.85
CA SER A 20 -22.17 -0.29 -2.51
C SER A 20 -22.54 0.32 -3.87
N ASN A 21 -23.82 0.27 -4.25
CA ASN A 21 -24.26 0.77 -5.55
C ASN A 21 -24.65 2.25 -5.49
N PRO A 22 -23.90 3.17 -6.13
CA PRO A 22 -24.20 4.61 -6.10
C PRO A 22 -25.50 4.99 -6.84
N VAL A 23 -26.13 4.05 -7.56
CA VAL A 23 -27.46 4.25 -8.15
C VAL A 23 -28.51 4.65 -7.10
N TYR A 24 -28.38 4.16 -5.87
CA TYR A 24 -29.34 4.48 -4.80
C TYR A 24 -29.27 5.93 -4.33
N ILE A 25 -28.19 6.66 -4.60
CA ILE A 25 -28.04 8.10 -4.34
C ILE A 25 -28.22 8.97 -5.59
N GLY A 26 -28.87 8.43 -6.63
CA GLY A 26 -29.10 9.18 -7.87
C GLY A 26 -27.90 9.21 -8.82
N LYS A 27 -26.79 8.52 -8.54
CA LYS A 27 -25.57 8.57 -9.39
C LYS A 27 -25.43 7.34 -10.29
N ILE A 28 -24.79 7.49 -11.44
CA ILE A 28 -24.52 6.41 -12.39
C ILE A 28 -23.02 6.12 -12.39
N ARG A 29 -22.66 4.83 -12.24
CA ARG A 29 -21.28 4.36 -12.30
C ARG A 29 -21.00 3.67 -13.64
N TRP A 30 -20.04 4.21 -14.39
CA TRP A 30 -19.57 3.66 -15.65
C TRP A 30 -18.13 3.15 -15.53
N ASN A 31 -17.77 2.20 -16.41
CA ASN A 31 -16.43 1.63 -16.53
C ASN A 31 -15.82 1.06 -15.23
N ALA A 32 -16.63 0.62 -14.27
CA ALA A 32 -16.13 0.02 -13.01
C ALA A 32 -15.43 -1.34 -13.19
N ARG A 33 -15.70 -2.01 -14.32
CA ARG A 33 -15.10 -3.30 -14.71
C ARG A 33 -14.66 -3.26 -16.18
N PRO A 34 -13.62 -2.47 -16.51
CA PRO A 34 -13.16 -2.32 -17.89
C PRO A 34 -12.73 -3.68 -18.43
N GLN A 35 -12.98 -3.94 -19.70
CA GLN A 35 -12.45 -5.14 -20.34
C GLN A 35 -11.03 -4.85 -20.83
N ILE A 36 -10.05 -5.49 -20.20
CA ILE A 36 -8.63 -5.38 -20.56
C ILE A 36 -8.23 -6.66 -21.27
N LYS A 37 -7.54 -6.54 -22.40
CA LYS A 37 -6.93 -7.68 -23.10
C LYS A 37 -5.47 -7.74 -22.69
N ARG A 38 -5.01 -8.89 -22.17
CA ARG A 38 -3.61 -9.13 -21.84
C ARG A 38 -3.11 -10.36 -22.57
N MET A 39 -1.91 -10.28 -23.13
CA MET A 39 -1.23 -11.43 -23.71
C MET A 39 -0.54 -12.19 -22.57
N ILE A 40 -0.92 -13.44 -22.35
CA ILE A 40 -0.34 -14.31 -21.32
C ILE A 40 0.04 -15.60 -22.04
N ASN A 41 1.34 -15.95 -22.03
CA ASN A 41 1.86 -17.17 -22.67
C ASN A 41 1.48 -17.32 -24.16
N GLY A 42 1.45 -16.24 -24.92
CA GLY A 42 1.10 -16.26 -26.35
C GLY A 42 -0.40 -16.22 -26.65
N GLU A 43 -1.27 -16.35 -25.66
CA GLU A 43 -2.72 -16.29 -25.82
C GLU A 43 -3.31 -14.95 -25.35
N MET A 44 -4.33 -14.47 -26.08
CA MET A 44 -5.02 -13.22 -25.74
C MET A 44 -6.14 -13.49 -24.72
N VAL A 45 -5.89 -13.15 -23.46
CA VAL A 45 -6.85 -13.32 -22.36
C VAL A 45 -7.63 -12.02 -22.13
N LYS A 46 -8.96 -12.12 -22.00
CA LYS A 46 -9.84 -11.00 -21.63
C LYS A 46 -10.05 -11.01 -20.11
N GLU A 47 -9.67 -9.93 -19.44
CA GLU A 47 -9.90 -9.72 -18.01
C GLU A 47 -10.83 -8.55 -17.77
N ARG A 48 -11.54 -8.57 -16.64
CA ARG A 48 -12.37 -7.44 -16.17
C ARG A 48 -11.99 -7.09 -14.74
N PRO A 49 -10.85 -6.43 -14.49
CA PRO A 49 -10.47 -6.00 -13.14
C PRO A 49 -11.43 -4.94 -12.61
N ARG A 50 -11.36 -4.62 -11.31
CA ARG A 50 -12.04 -3.44 -10.74
C ARG A 50 -11.21 -2.21 -11.08
N ALA A 51 -11.85 -1.17 -11.61
CA ALA A 51 -11.19 0.12 -11.83
C ALA A 51 -10.90 0.80 -10.48
N GLU A 52 -9.75 1.46 -10.37
CA GLU A 52 -9.42 2.29 -9.20
C GLU A 52 -10.27 3.56 -9.17
N ASP A 53 -10.46 4.18 -10.33
CA ASP A 53 -11.28 5.38 -10.50
C ASP A 53 -12.38 5.16 -11.56
N PRO A 54 -13.54 4.61 -11.16
CA PRO A 54 -14.68 4.49 -12.05
C PRO A 54 -15.34 5.85 -12.27
N ILE A 55 -15.84 6.09 -13.48
CA ILE A 55 -16.57 7.32 -13.80
C ILE A 55 -17.91 7.29 -13.03
N ILE A 56 -18.13 8.29 -12.17
CA ILE A 56 -19.38 8.47 -11.44
C ILE A 56 -19.96 9.84 -11.81
N VAL A 57 -21.19 9.87 -12.29
CA VAL A 57 -21.90 11.10 -12.70
C VAL A 57 -23.30 11.12 -12.11
N ASP A 58 -23.92 12.29 -12.02
CA ASP A 58 -25.32 12.40 -11.60
C ASP A 58 -26.25 11.82 -12.67
N GLY A 59 -27.15 10.95 -12.23
CA GLY A 59 -28.18 10.35 -13.06
C GLY A 59 -29.43 11.23 -13.11
N LEU A 60 -30.33 10.91 -14.05
CA LEU A 60 -31.62 11.59 -14.19
C LEU A 60 -32.71 10.99 -13.29
N HIS A 61 -32.43 9.89 -12.60
CA HIS A 61 -33.38 9.22 -11.73
C HIS A 61 -33.34 9.79 -10.31
N PRO A 62 -34.48 9.84 -9.60
CA PRO A 62 -34.50 10.27 -8.21
C PRO A 62 -33.70 9.29 -7.33
N ALA A 63 -32.98 9.85 -6.36
CA ALA A 63 -32.31 9.08 -5.32
C ALA A 63 -33.34 8.33 -4.46
N ILE A 64 -32.98 7.11 -4.04
CA ILE A 64 -33.80 6.29 -3.13
C ILE A 64 -33.40 6.56 -1.67
N ILE A 65 -32.14 6.90 -1.43
CA ILE A 65 -31.58 7.30 -0.12
C ILE A 65 -30.72 8.56 -0.29
N ASP A 66 -30.47 9.26 0.81
CA ASP A 66 -29.57 10.43 0.83
C ASP A 66 -28.08 10.03 0.77
N GLU A 67 -27.23 11.00 0.40
CA GLU A 67 -25.79 10.78 0.27
C GLU A 67 -25.13 10.45 1.63
N GLU A 68 -25.56 11.07 2.73
CA GLU A 68 -24.97 10.87 4.05
C GLU A 68 -25.14 9.41 4.50
N THR A 69 -26.34 8.86 4.37
CA THR A 69 -26.67 7.46 4.67
C THR A 69 -25.83 6.51 3.83
N PHE A 70 -25.66 6.77 2.53
CA PHE A 70 -24.86 5.93 1.66
C PHE A 70 -23.37 5.94 2.02
N TYR A 71 -22.79 7.12 2.26
CA TYR A 71 -21.38 7.23 2.64
C TYR A 71 -21.11 6.65 4.02
N LEU A 72 -22.06 6.76 4.95
CA LEU A 72 -21.97 6.09 6.24
C LEU A 72 -21.93 4.56 6.06
N ALA A 73 -22.77 4.00 5.18
CA ALA A 73 -22.71 2.58 4.84
C ALA A 73 -21.36 2.19 4.18
N GLN A 74 -20.80 3.04 3.31
CA GLN A 74 -19.47 2.79 2.71
C GLN A 74 -18.38 2.78 3.78
N LYS A 75 -18.44 3.70 4.75
CA LYS A 75 -17.51 3.74 5.88
C LYS A 75 -17.55 2.43 6.67
N TYR A 76 -18.74 1.95 7.04
CA TYR A 76 -18.86 0.68 7.77
C TYR A 76 -18.38 -0.53 6.96
N LEU A 77 -18.61 -0.54 5.65
CA LEU A 77 -18.07 -1.59 4.76
C LEU A 77 -16.55 -1.56 4.68
N ALA A 78 -15.94 -0.37 4.67
CA ALA A 78 -14.50 -0.19 4.66
C ALA A 78 -13.86 -0.61 6.00
N GLU A 79 -14.51 -0.32 7.11
CA GLU A 79 -14.08 -0.73 8.46
C GLU A 79 -14.26 -2.24 8.70
N ASN A 80 -15.20 -2.88 8.01
CA ASN A 80 -15.50 -4.32 8.13
C ASN A 80 -15.26 -5.09 6.82
N PRO A 81 -14.00 -5.17 6.34
CA PRO A 81 -13.70 -5.95 5.15
C PRO A 81 -14.03 -7.42 5.38
N SER A 82 -14.42 -8.11 4.31
CA SER A 82 -14.69 -9.55 4.39
C SER A 82 -13.45 -10.27 4.92
N LEU A 83 -13.56 -10.83 6.12
CA LEU A 83 -12.47 -11.56 6.74
C LEU A 83 -12.17 -12.80 5.88
N PRO A 84 -10.90 -13.15 5.64
CA PRO A 84 -10.53 -14.37 4.92
C PRO A 84 -11.06 -15.65 5.58
N ILE A 85 -11.48 -15.57 6.85
CA ILE A 85 -11.97 -16.66 7.67
C ILE A 85 -13.20 -16.14 8.45
N PRO A 86 -14.35 -16.85 8.42
CA PRO A 86 -15.51 -16.49 9.24
C PRO A 86 -15.16 -16.40 10.73
N THR A 87 -15.72 -15.42 11.45
CA THR A 87 -15.39 -15.09 12.86
C THR A 87 -15.46 -16.28 13.82
N ARG A 88 -16.28 -17.30 13.50
CA ARG A 88 -16.39 -18.56 14.26
C ARG A 88 -15.14 -19.45 14.21
N TYR A 89 -14.24 -19.24 13.25
CA TYR A 89 -13.05 -20.07 13.08
C TYR A 89 -11.79 -19.34 13.56
N LYS A 90 -10.98 -20.05 14.34
CA LYS A 90 -9.66 -19.56 14.77
C LYS A 90 -8.64 -19.70 13.65
N VAL A 91 -7.76 -18.72 13.51
CA VAL A 91 -6.59 -18.82 12.62
C VAL A 91 -5.70 -19.96 13.10
N LYS A 92 -5.53 -20.99 12.27
CA LYS A 92 -4.67 -22.15 12.56
C LYS A 92 -3.35 -22.14 11.80
N ASN A 93 -3.21 -21.27 10.80
CA ASN A 93 -2.00 -21.15 9.99
C ASN A 93 -1.30 -19.81 10.29
N PRO A 94 -0.11 -19.81 10.91
CA PRO A 94 0.63 -18.58 11.18
C PRO A 94 1.08 -17.86 9.91
N LEU A 95 1.17 -18.57 8.78
CA LEU A 95 1.58 -18.05 7.47
C LEU A 95 0.38 -17.69 6.58
N ALA A 96 -0.84 -17.70 7.14
CA ALA A 96 -2.08 -17.48 6.41
C ALA A 96 -2.10 -16.14 5.67
N GLY A 97 -2.26 -16.24 4.35
CA GLY A 97 -2.34 -15.09 3.46
C GLY A 97 -1.04 -14.30 3.31
N LEU A 98 0.08 -14.79 3.86
CA LEU A 98 1.40 -14.21 3.66
C LEU A 98 2.15 -14.93 2.53
N ILE A 99 2.07 -16.27 2.49
CA ILE A 99 2.79 -17.06 1.51
C ILE A 99 1.99 -17.21 0.22
N VAL A 100 2.68 -16.92 -0.89
CA VAL A 100 2.18 -16.98 -2.27
C VAL A 100 3.01 -18.00 -3.04
N CYS A 101 2.35 -18.80 -3.87
CA CYS A 101 3.01 -19.76 -4.75
C CYS A 101 3.74 -19.03 -5.89
N GLY A 102 5.04 -19.32 -6.06
CA GLY A 102 5.87 -18.75 -7.13
C GLY A 102 5.53 -19.22 -8.54
N ILE A 103 4.79 -20.34 -8.68
CA ILE A 103 4.39 -20.90 -9.98
C ILE A 103 3.04 -20.34 -10.45
N CYS A 104 2.00 -20.36 -9.61
CA CYS A 104 0.65 -19.97 -10.02
C CYS A 104 0.13 -18.67 -9.36
N GLY A 105 0.90 -18.03 -8.49
CA GLY A 105 0.54 -16.77 -7.83
C GLY A 105 -0.58 -16.86 -6.78
N ARG A 106 -1.12 -18.06 -6.52
CA ARG A 106 -2.17 -18.26 -5.49
C ARG A 106 -1.57 -18.28 -4.09
N ARG A 107 -2.38 -17.90 -3.09
CA ARG A 107 -1.98 -18.01 -1.67
C ARG A 107 -1.91 -19.49 -1.26
N MET A 108 -0.86 -19.85 -0.52
CA MET A 108 -0.69 -21.21 -0.02
C MET A 108 -1.52 -21.47 1.22
N ASN A 109 -1.94 -22.72 1.42
CA ASN A 109 -2.86 -23.13 2.46
C ASN A 109 -2.23 -24.20 3.36
N ARG A 110 -2.66 -24.21 4.62
CA ARG A 110 -2.32 -25.25 5.59
C ARG A 110 -3.22 -26.47 5.37
N LYS A 111 -2.62 -27.64 5.18
CA LYS A 111 -3.30 -28.94 5.20
C LYS A 111 -2.99 -29.67 6.49
N PRO A 112 -3.98 -29.89 7.37
CA PRO A 112 -3.81 -30.72 8.54
C PRO A 112 -3.89 -32.22 8.21
N TYR A 113 -3.18 -33.04 8.97
CA TYR A 113 -3.28 -34.50 8.92
C TYR A 113 -3.94 -35.04 10.18
N LYS A 114 -4.82 -36.03 10.02
CA LYS A 114 -5.51 -36.68 11.15
C LYS A 114 -4.62 -37.70 11.87
N SER A 115 -3.55 -38.17 11.23
CA SER A 115 -2.64 -39.22 11.71
C SER A 115 -1.59 -38.72 12.72
N GLY A 116 -1.66 -37.46 13.16
CA GLY A 116 -0.63 -36.85 14.01
C GLY A 116 0.62 -36.38 13.26
N ALA A 117 0.69 -36.59 11.94
CA ALA A 117 1.76 -36.03 11.10
C ALA A 117 1.74 -34.50 11.10
N HIS A 118 2.92 -33.88 10.95
CA HIS A 118 3.05 -32.43 10.92
C HIS A 118 2.19 -31.80 9.81
N ASP A 119 1.58 -30.66 10.13
CA ASP A 119 0.84 -29.86 9.15
C ASP A 119 1.75 -29.48 7.99
N THR A 120 1.17 -29.43 6.79
CA THR A 120 1.91 -29.12 5.55
C THR A 120 1.38 -27.85 4.92
N LEU A 121 2.27 -27.04 4.35
CA LEU A 121 1.92 -25.90 3.50
C LEU A 121 1.87 -26.37 2.05
N LEU A 122 0.74 -26.15 1.36
CA LEU A 122 0.56 -26.57 -0.02
C LEU A 122 -0.15 -25.52 -0.88
N CYS A 123 0.07 -25.61 -2.19
CA CYS A 123 -0.70 -24.88 -3.18
C CYS A 123 -1.99 -25.64 -3.53
N THR A 124 -3.14 -24.96 -3.50
CA THR A 124 -4.45 -25.55 -3.85
C THR A 124 -4.77 -25.42 -5.35
N GLY A 125 -3.78 -25.04 -6.17
CA GLY A 125 -3.93 -25.00 -7.62
C GLY A 125 -4.05 -26.42 -8.17
N PRO A 126 -5.15 -26.79 -8.85
CA PRO A 126 -5.38 -28.17 -9.30
C PRO A 126 -4.32 -28.63 -10.33
N THR A 127 -3.76 -27.69 -11.09
CA THR A 127 -2.71 -27.93 -12.10
C THR A 127 -1.33 -27.41 -11.68
N CYS A 128 -1.16 -27.03 -10.41
CA CYS A 128 0.09 -26.43 -9.95
C CYS A 128 1.10 -27.52 -9.57
N THR A 129 2.30 -27.44 -10.13
CA THR A 129 3.41 -28.37 -9.84
C THR A 129 4.20 -28.01 -8.58
N ASN A 130 3.83 -26.93 -7.87
CA ASN A 130 4.57 -26.48 -6.69
C ASN A 130 4.45 -27.51 -5.56
N VAL A 131 5.58 -28.09 -5.19
CA VAL A 131 5.65 -29.14 -4.18
C VAL A 131 5.35 -28.57 -2.80
N SER A 132 4.73 -29.37 -1.93
CA SER A 132 4.42 -28.97 -0.56
C SER A 132 5.60 -29.18 0.40
N SER A 133 5.68 -28.38 1.46
CA SER A 133 6.65 -28.55 2.55
C SER A 133 5.96 -28.60 3.93
N PRO A 134 6.51 -29.34 4.91
CA PRO A 134 6.05 -29.25 6.29
C PRO A 134 6.06 -27.80 6.79
N LEU A 135 5.01 -27.42 7.52
CA LEU A 135 4.76 -26.04 7.89
C LEU A 135 5.87 -25.48 8.80
N TYR A 136 6.35 -26.26 9.77
CA TYR A 136 7.39 -25.83 10.71
C TYR A 136 8.71 -25.48 10.02
N LEU A 137 9.12 -26.26 9.01
CA LEU A 137 10.32 -25.98 8.20
C LEU A 137 10.21 -24.66 7.45
N VAL A 138 9.01 -24.35 6.94
CA VAL A 138 8.76 -23.06 6.27
C VAL A 138 8.82 -21.91 7.27
N GLU A 139 8.32 -22.08 8.50
CA GLU A 139 8.44 -21.07 9.56
C GLU A 139 9.91 -20.81 9.95
N GLU A 140 10.68 -21.87 10.19
CA GLU A 140 12.11 -21.78 10.54
C GLU A 140 12.91 -21.12 9.42
N LYS A 141 12.75 -21.61 8.18
CA LYS A 141 13.46 -21.04 7.03
C LYS A 141 13.06 -19.59 6.76
N LEU A 142 11.79 -19.24 6.98
CA LEU A 142 11.32 -17.86 6.82
C LEU A 142 12.06 -16.91 7.78
N LEU A 143 12.21 -17.29 9.05
CA LEU A 143 12.92 -16.47 10.03
C LEU A 143 14.41 -16.35 9.71
N ASN A 144 15.06 -17.44 9.30
CA ASN A 144 16.48 -17.41 8.91
C ASN A 144 16.70 -16.49 7.69
N VAL A 145 15.85 -16.60 6.66
CA VAL A 145 15.93 -15.73 5.48
C VAL A 145 15.63 -14.27 5.86
N LEU A 146 14.74 -14.03 6.82
CA LEU A 146 14.43 -12.68 7.32
C LEU A 146 15.62 -12.07 8.07
N GLU A 147 16.32 -12.86 8.87
CA GLU A 147 17.53 -12.45 9.58
C GLU A 147 18.67 -12.10 8.61
N ASP A 148 18.91 -12.94 7.62
CA ASP A 148 19.91 -12.68 6.58
C ASP A 148 19.56 -11.46 5.74
N TRP A 149 18.27 -11.29 5.43
CA TRP A 149 17.78 -10.10 4.75
C TRP A 149 18.03 -8.84 5.59
N LEU A 150 17.74 -8.88 6.89
CA LEU A 150 17.97 -7.77 7.82
C LEU A 150 19.45 -7.39 7.91
N LYS A 151 20.35 -8.38 7.99
CA LYS A 151 21.81 -8.13 7.99
C LYS A 151 22.25 -7.39 6.73
N LYS A 152 21.83 -7.85 5.56
CA LYS A 152 22.12 -7.21 4.27
C LYS A 152 21.53 -5.80 4.18
N TYR A 153 20.31 -5.62 4.70
CA TYR A 153 19.63 -4.33 4.71
C TYR A 153 20.35 -3.30 5.58
N LYS A 154 20.82 -3.69 6.77
CA LYS A 154 21.63 -2.82 7.65
C LYS A 154 22.90 -2.34 6.97
N VAL A 155 23.66 -3.25 6.34
CA VAL A 155 24.88 -2.90 5.60
C VAL A 155 24.58 -1.91 4.48
N LYS A 156 23.49 -2.14 3.74
CA LYS A 156 23.06 -1.22 2.67
C LYS A 156 22.74 0.17 3.19
N ILE A 157 22.06 0.29 4.34
CA ILE A 157 21.76 1.60 4.95
C ILE A 157 23.03 2.32 5.36
N MET A 158 23.95 1.63 6.05
CA MET A 158 25.23 2.23 6.48
C MET A 158 26.05 2.74 5.28
N GLN A 159 26.03 2.01 4.17
CA GLN A 159 26.71 2.45 2.93
C GLN A 159 26.04 3.67 2.30
N GLN A 160 24.71 3.77 2.35
CA GLN A 160 23.97 4.94 1.84
C GLN A 160 24.21 6.18 2.70
N GLU A 161 24.20 6.03 4.03
CA GLU A 161 24.53 7.12 4.96
C GLU A 161 25.97 7.64 4.76
N ALA A 162 26.91 6.74 4.43
CA ALA A 162 28.29 7.11 4.13
C ALA A 162 28.50 7.76 2.74
N GLN A 163 27.56 7.61 1.80
CA GLN A 163 27.71 8.07 0.41
C GLN A 163 26.99 9.39 0.07
N GLY A 164 26.32 10.04 1.02
CA GLY A 164 26.00 11.47 0.87
C GLY A 164 24.52 11.88 0.85
N ASP A 165 23.59 11.08 1.39
CA ASP A 165 22.19 11.54 1.60
C ASP A 165 22.16 12.82 2.49
N ASN A 166 23.12 12.99 3.40
CA ASN A 166 23.30 14.24 4.16
C ASN A 166 23.63 15.46 3.28
N LEU A 167 24.41 15.27 2.21
CA LEU A 167 24.79 16.38 1.31
C LEU A 167 23.58 16.87 0.50
N GLU A 168 22.71 15.96 0.04
CA GLU A 168 21.49 16.33 -0.68
C GLU A 168 20.52 17.09 0.23
N ILE A 169 20.32 16.63 1.47
CA ILE A 169 19.51 17.32 2.48
C ILE A 169 20.05 18.73 2.74
N ASP A 170 21.37 18.88 2.89
CA ASP A 170 22.00 20.17 3.17
C ASP A 170 21.88 21.13 1.97
N ILE A 171 22.03 20.63 0.73
CA ILE A 171 21.83 21.43 -0.49
C ILE A 171 20.38 21.90 -0.62
N ILE A 172 19.40 21.04 -0.34
CA ILE A 172 17.98 21.40 -0.39
C ILE A 172 17.67 22.46 0.67
N LYS A 173 18.19 22.31 1.90
CA LYS A 173 18.03 23.31 2.97
C LYS A 173 18.63 24.66 2.58
N GLN A 174 19.85 24.68 2.03
CA GLN A 174 20.47 25.91 1.53
C GLN A 174 19.64 26.57 0.42
N SER A 175 19.06 25.76 -0.48
CA SER A 175 18.20 26.27 -1.55
C SER A 175 16.91 26.90 -1.01
N ILE A 176 16.29 26.29 0.00
CA ILE A 176 15.12 26.84 0.70
C ILE A 176 15.48 28.17 1.39
N ASP A 177 16.64 28.25 2.03
CA ASP A 177 17.11 29.49 2.68
C ASP A 177 17.36 30.61 1.68
N ASN A 178 17.91 30.31 0.51
CA ASN A 178 18.08 31.27 -0.57
C ASN A 178 16.73 31.83 -1.05
N ILE A 179 15.74 30.96 -1.29
CA ILE A 179 14.38 31.38 -1.69
C ILE A 179 13.71 32.19 -0.59
N ASN A 180 13.92 31.86 0.69
CA ASN A 180 13.40 32.65 1.81
C ASN A 180 14.00 34.07 1.82
N ASN A 181 15.28 34.21 1.52
CA ASN A 181 15.93 35.53 1.42
C ASN A 181 15.44 36.32 0.20
N GLU A 182 15.19 35.66 -0.92
CA GLU A 182 14.56 36.28 -2.10
C GLU A 182 13.15 36.76 -1.79
N LEU A 183 12.31 35.93 -1.16
CA LEU A 183 10.97 36.31 -0.71
C LEU A 183 10.98 37.50 0.25
N LYS A 184 11.93 37.56 1.19
CA LYS A 184 12.11 38.74 2.06
C LYS A 184 12.40 40.00 1.24
N THR A 185 13.22 39.89 0.21
CA THR A 185 13.58 41.01 -0.66
C THR A 185 12.40 41.47 -1.52
N LEU A 186 11.67 40.53 -2.13
CA LEU A 186 10.47 40.82 -2.92
C LEU A 186 9.36 41.46 -2.07
N ASN A 187 9.14 40.98 -0.84
CA ASN A 187 8.17 41.59 0.07
C ASN A 187 8.59 43.01 0.50
N LYS A 188 9.88 43.26 0.70
CA LYS A 188 10.38 44.64 0.94
C LYS A 188 10.10 45.55 -0.26
N GLN A 189 10.35 45.07 -1.48
CA GLN A 189 10.05 45.84 -2.70
C GLN A 189 8.56 46.12 -2.84
N LEU A 190 7.70 45.16 -2.49
CA LEU A 190 6.25 45.33 -2.49
C LEU A 190 5.80 46.38 -1.47
N ASN A 191 6.36 46.37 -0.25
CA ASN A 191 6.06 47.38 0.77
C ASN A 191 6.50 48.77 0.31
N SER A 192 7.71 48.91 -0.22
CA SER A 192 8.17 50.18 -0.79
C SER A 192 7.30 50.65 -1.96
N LEU A 193 6.74 49.73 -2.75
CA LEU A 193 5.81 50.07 -3.81
C LEU A 193 4.50 50.67 -3.26
N TYR A 194 3.98 50.15 -2.14
CA TYR A 194 2.84 50.74 -1.44
C TYR A 194 3.16 52.15 -0.91
N ASP A 195 4.30 52.32 -0.24
CA ASP A 195 4.73 53.61 0.31
C ASP A 195 4.81 54.70 -0.78
N LEU A 196 5.36 54.36 -1.96
CA LEU A 196 5.51 55.29 -3.09
C LEU A 196 4.16 55.68 -3.73
N LEU A 197 3.17 54.79 -3.70
CA LEU A 197 1.81 55.10 -4.12
C LEU A 197 1.13 56.05 -3.11
N GLU A 198 1.29 55.80 -1.82
CA GLU A 198 0.74 56.65 -0.74
C GLU A 198 1.32 58.07 -0.78
N GLN A 199 2.59 58.21 -1.18
CA GLN A 199 3.25 59.50 -1.40
C GLN A 199 2.84 60.19 -2.71
N GLY A 200 2.03 59.54 -3.56
CA GLY A 200 1.56 60.08 -4.84
C GLY A 200 2.64 60.15 -5.94
N ILE A 201 3.75 59.42 -5.78
CA ILE A 201 4.87 59.44 -6.74
C ILE A 201 4.54 58.58 -7.98
N TYR A 202 3.72 57.54 -7.81
CA TYR A 202 3.28 56.66 -8.90
C TYR A 202 1.82 56.91 -9.29
N SER A 203 1.51 56.72 -10.58
CA SER A 203 0.14 56.58 -11.04
C SER A 203 -0.42 55.21 -10.66
N THR A 204 -1.74 55.12 -10.58
CA THR A 204 -2.44 53.86 -10.31
C THR A 204 -2.15 52.79 -11.36
N GLU A 205 -1.98 53.15 -12.63
CA GLU A 205 -1.64 52.19 -13.68
C GLU A 205 -0.26 51.59 -13.49
N VAL A 206 0.76 52.42 -13.23
CA VAL A 206 2.14 51.97 -13.01
C VAL A 206 2.26 51.10 -11.75
N PHE A 207 1.51 51.45 -10.71
CA PHE A 207 1.43 50.64 -9.50
C PHE A 207 0.84 49.25 -9.77
N LEU A 208 -0.28 49.16 -10.49
CA LEU A 208 -0.92 47.89 -10.82
C LEU A 208 0.01 46.99 -11.62
N GLU A 209 0.68 47.52 -12.65
CA GLU A 209 1.63 46.77 -13.47
C GLU A 209 2.83 46.24 -12.65
N ARG A 210 3.40 47.05 -11.75
CA ARG A 210 4.52 46.60 -10.92
C ARG A 210 4.10 45.64 -9.82
N SER A 211 2.91 45.84 -9.25
CA SER A 211 2.35 45.00 -8.20
C SER A 211 2.03 43.61 -8.73
N THR A 212 1.48 43.49 -9.94
CA THR A 212 1.24 42.18 -10.58
C THR A 212 2.55 41.44 -10.81
N LEU A 213 3.56 42.10 -11.42
CA LEU A 213 4.88 41.48 -11.65
C LEU A 213 5.57 41.01 -10.36
N LEU A 214 5.50 41.79 -9.28
CA LEU A 214 6.06 41.39 -7.99
C LEU A 214 5.29 40.22 -7.37
N ASN A 215 3.95 40.25 -7.43
CA ASN A 215 3.12 39.16 -6.93
C ASN A 215 3.32 37.86 -7.72
N ASP A 216 3.50 37.93 -9.04
CA ASP A 216 3.81 36.77 -9.88
C ASP A 216 5.15 36.15 -9.49
N LYS A 217 6.17 36.97 -9.21
CA LYS A 217 7.46 36.48 -8.70
C LYS A 217 7.34 35.85 -7.31
N ILE A 218 6.58 36.48 -6.40
CA ILE A 218 6.34 35.96 -5.05
C ILE A 218 5.60 34.62 -5.11
N THR A 219 4.60 34.49 -5.98
CA THR A 219 3.82 33.26 -6.12
C THR A 219 4.67 32.14 -6.73
N ALA A 220 5.50 32.43 -7.73
CA ALA A 220 6.47 31.48 -8.30
C ALA A 220 7.47 31.00 -7.23
N ALA A 221 8.12 31.91 -6.51
CA ALA A 221 9.09 31.57 -5.46
C ALA A 221 8.45 30.77 -4.31
N LYS A 222 7.20 31.08 -3.93
CA LYS A 222 6.45 30.28 -2.94
C LYS A 222 6.14 28.87 -3.43
N LYS A 223 5.83 28.72 -4.72
CA LYS A 223 5.59 27.41 -5.34
C LYS A 223 6.86 26.56 -5.32
N ASP A 224 7.98 27.12 -5.76
CA ASP A 224 9.27 26.41 -5.80
C ASP A 224 9.73 26.01 -4.40
N LYS A 225 9.56 26.90 -3.41
CA LYS A 225 9.80 26.58 -2.00
C LYS A 225 8.95 25.39 -1.54
N LYS A 226 7.66 25.40 -1.83
CA LYS A 226 6.75 24.31 -1.44
C LYS A 226 7.15 22.97 -2.06
N GLU A 227 7.61 22.98 -3.32
CA GLU A 227 8.12 21.77 -3.97
C GLU A 227 9.39 21.22 -3.29
N LEU A 228 10.31 22.10 -2.90
CA LEU A 228 11.52 21.70 -2.16
C LEU A 228 11.21 21.22 -0.73
N GLU A 229 10.29 21.88 -0.02
CA GLU A 229 9.84 21.46 1.31
C GLU A 229 9.19 20.07 1.27
N ASN A 230 8.33 19.80 0.28
CA ASN A 230 7.74 18.48 0.08
C ASN A 230 8.80 17.40 -0.20
N LYS A 231 9.85 17.73 -0.98
CA LYS A 231 10.97 16.80 -1.22
C LYS A 231 11.75 16.52 0.07
N LEU A 232 12.02 17.56 0.86
CA LEU A 232 12.71 17.42 2.13
C LEU A 232 11.91 16.56 3.13
N GLU A 233 10.59 16.76 3.19
CA GLU A 233 9.69 15.96 4.02
C GLU A 233 9.68 14.49 3.60
N GLN A 234 9.65 14.20 2.29
CA GLN A 234 9.73 12.83 1.77
C GLN A 234 11.04 12.13 2.16
N ILE A 235 12.16 12.84 2.07
CA ILE A 235 13.48 12.30 2.46
C ILE A 235 13.50 12.03 3.97
N SER A 236 13.04 12.98 4.79
CA SER A 236 12.98 12.84 6.25
C SER A 236 12.09 11.68 6.69
N ASN A 237 10.88 11.57 6.13
CA ASN A 237 9.95 10.48 6.44
C ASN A 237 10.53 9.11 6.07
N ARG A 238 11.27 9.03 4.96
CA ARG A 238 11.96 7.82 4.54
C ARG A 238 13.06 7.43 5.51
N GLU A 239 13.84 8.38 6.02
CA GLU A 239 14.87 8.13 7.03
C GLU A 239 14.28 7.67 8.37
N GLU A 240 13.23 8.34 8.84
CA GLU A 240 12.56 7.97 10.08
C GLU A 240 11.90 6.59 9.97
N GLY A 241 11.25 6.32 8.84
CA GLY A 241 10.72 5.00 8.52
C GLY A 241 11.80 3.92 8.54
N LYS A 242 13.00 4.20 7.98
CA LYS A 242 14.14 3.25 8.02
C LYS A 242 14.56 2.96 9.48
N LYS A 243 14.61 3.99 10.33
CA LYS A 243 14.98 3.86 11.76
C LYS A 243 13.98 3.03 12.56
N GLU A 244 12.68 3.18 12.29
CA GLU A 244 11.66 2.38 12.97
C GLU A 244 11.53 0.95 12.44
N PHE A 245 11.80 0.75 11.14
CA PHE A 245 11.56 -0.53 10.49
C PHE A 245 12.51 -1.63 10.99
N ILE A 246 13.79 -1.31 11.21
CA ILE A 246 14.80 -2.25 11.70
C ILE A 246 14.40 -2.85 13.07
N PRO A 247 14.09 -2.05 14.12
CA PRO A 247 13.62 -2.57 15.40
C PRO A 247 12.36 -3.43 15.29
N LYS A 248 11.44 -3.08 14.38
CA LYS A 248 10.24 -3.88 14.13
C LYS A 248 10.61 -5.27 13.61
N VAL A 249 11.54 -5.38 12.65
CA VAL A 249 12.01 -6.68 12.12
C VAL A 249 12.73 -7.49 13.21
N GLU A 250 13.57 -6.86 14.02
CA GLU A 250 14.27 -7.53 15.14
C GLU A 250 13.28 -8.07 16.16
N ASN A 251 12.26 -7.29 16.51
CA ASN A 251 11.19 -7.75 17.40
C ASN A 251 10.43 -8.95 16.81
N VAL A 252 10.17 -8.96 15.49
CA VAL A 252 9.57 -10.13 14.82
C VAL A 252 10.42 -11.37 15.02
N ILE A 253 11.73 -11.30 14.75
CA ILE A 253 12.65 -12.43 14.84
C ILE A 253 12.74 -12.96 16.28
N ASN A 254 12.88 -12.06 17.26
CA ASN A 254 13.08 -12.43 18.66
C ASN A 254 11.80 -12.94 19.35
N SER A 255 10.65 -12.36 18.99
CA SER A 255 9.37 -12.65 19.66
C SER A 255 8.56 -13.76 18.97
N TYR A 256 8.92 -14.20 17.76
CA TYR A 256 8.09 -15.15 17.01
C TYR A 256 7.82 -16.46 17.76
N TRP A 257 8.85 -17.05 18.37
CA TRP A 257 8.74 -18.33 19.06
C TRP A 257 8.15 -18.24 20.48
N SER A 258 8.13 -17.04 21.09
CA SER A 258 7.51 -16.82 22.39
C SER A 258 5.98 -16.70 22.30
N LEU A 259 5.44 -16.40 21.11
CA LEU A 259 4.01 -16.31 20.87
C LEU A 259 3.32 -17.68 20.81
N LYS A 260 2.24 -17.81 21.57
CA LYS A 260 1.50 -19.08 21.72
C LYS A 260 0.46 -19.31 20.63
N THR A 261 -0.08 -18.24 20.02
CA THR A 261 -1.18 -18.39 19.05
C THR A 261 -0.72 -18.17 17.60
N PRO A 262 -1.18 -18.99 16.63
CA PRO A 262 -0.91 -18.74 15.21
C PRO A 262 -1.44 -17.39 14.72
N LYS A 263 -2.49 -16.85 15.36
CA LYS A 263 -3.04 -15.53 15.03
C LYS A 263 -2.05 -14.41 15.35
N GLU A 264 -1.43 -14.44 16.52
CA GLU A 264 -0.43 -13.44 16.93
C GLU A 264 0.81 -13.54 16.06
N LYS A 265 1.32 -14.76 15.81
CA LYS A 265 2.43 -15.00 14.87
C LYS A 265 2.15 -14.42 13.49
N ASN A 266 0.93 -14.63 12.97
CA ASN A 266 0.53 -14.07 11.68
C ASN A 266 0.46 -12.54 11.68
N LYS A 267 -0.04 -11.95 12.77
CA LYS A 267 -0.10 -10.50 12.92
C LYS A 267 1.31 -9.91 12.90
N LEU A 268 2.21 -10.45 13.73
CA LEU A 268 3.59 -10.01 13.85
C LEU A 268 4.33 -10.07 12.49
N LEU A 269 4.22 -11.19 11.76
CA LEU A 269 4.82 -11.30 10.42
C LEU A 269 4.25 -10.28 9.42
N LYS A 270 2.94 -10.01 9.48
CA LYS A 270 2.27 -9.06 8.57
C LYS A 270 2.59 -7.59 8.85
N GLU A 271 3.14 -7.26 10.01
CA GLU A 271 3.61 -5.91 10.29
C GLU A 271 4.83 -5.57 9.43
N VAL A 272 5.70 -6.55 9.17
CA VAL A 272 6.97 -6.35 8.46
C VAL A 272 6.96 -6.88 7.03
N LEU A 273 6.13 -7.88 6.72
CA LEU A 273 6.10 -8.52 5.40
C LEU A 273 4.77 -8.26 4.68
N GLU A 274 4.87 -7.95 3.39
CA GLU A 274 3.71 -7.82 2.51
C GLU A 274 3.30 -9.19 1.97
N LYS A 275 4.28 -9.93 1.45
CA LYS A 275 4.13 -11.29 0.96
C LYS A 275 5.46 -12.04 0.98
N VAL A 276 5.39 -13.35 0.89
CA VAL A 276 6.55 -14.22 0.70
C VAL A 276 6.24 -15.17 -0.44
N VAL A 277 7.12 -15.23 -1.45
CA VAL A 277 6.94 -16.12 -2.59
C VAL A 277 7.69 -17.42 -2.31
N TYR A 278 6.94 -18.53 -2.30
CA TYR A 278 7.44 -19.88 -2.09
C TYR A 278 7.50 -20.64 -3.42
N ALA A 279 8.64 -21.25 -3.72
CA ALA A 279 8.83 -22.13 -4.86
C ALA A 279 9.58 -23.39 -4.45
N LYS A 280 9.07 -24.56 -4.88
CA LYS A 280 9.70 -25.86 -4.70
C LYS A 280 9.38 -26.76 -5.89
N GLU A 281 10.42 -27.22 -6.55
CA GLU A 281 10.31 -28.03 -7.77
C GLU A 281 10.40 -29.54 -7.47
N GLU A 282 11.27 -29.95 -6.54
CA GLU A 282 11.51 -31.37 -6.25
C GLU A 282 10.81 -31.87 -4.97
N GLY A 283 10.29 -33.10 -5.03
CA GLY A 283 9.65 -33.78 -3.91
C GLY A 283 10.62 -34.42 -2.92
N GLY A 284 10.66 -33.93 -1.68
CA GLY A 284 11.57 -34.44 -0.65
C GLY A 284 11.33 -35.89 -0.18
N ARG A 285 10.19 -36.51 -0.51
CA ARG A 285 9.87 -37.89 -0.07
C ARG A 285 10.82 -38.94 -0.67
N TRP A 286 11.31 -38.72 -1.88
CA TRP A 286 12.17 -39.66 -2.61
C TRP A 286 13.59 -39.14 -2.81
N SER A 287 13.78 -37.83 -2.83
CA SER A 287 15.10 -37.21 -3.05
C SER A 287 15.88 -36.92 -1.77
N GLY A 288 15.27 -37.06 -0.58
CA GLY A 288 15.88 -36.69 0.71
C GLY A 288 15.97 -35.18 0.94
N LYS A 289 15.65 -34.37 -0.07
CA LYS A 289 15.76 -32.90 -0.09
C LYS A 289 14.46 -32.25 0.41
N VAL A 290 14.10 -32.51 1.66
CA VAL A 290 12.86 -31.98 2.25
C VAL A 290 12.90 -30.45 2.41
N ASP A 291 14.10 -29.90 2.63
CA ASP A 291 14.32 -28.48 2.96
C ASP A 291 14.76 -27.61 1.77
N GLU A 292 14.94 -28.22 0.60
CA GLU A 292 15.26 -27.51 -0.65
C GLU A 292 14.00 -26.84 -1.22
N PHE A 293 13.67 -25.66 -0.71
CA PHE A 293 12.67 -24.76 -1.27
C PHE A 293 13.12 -23.31 -1.16
N GLU A 294 12.70 -22.46 -2.10
CA GLU A 294 13.05 -21.05 -2.12
C GLU A 294 11.97 -20.19 -1.44
N LEU A 295 12.41 -19.21 -0.66
CA LEU A 295 11.56 -18.15 -0.11
C LEU A 295 12.10 -16.79 -0.56
N LYS A 296 11.30 -16.06 -1.34
CA LYS A 296 11.60 -14.67 -1.74
C LYS A 296 10.74 -13.72 -0.91
N LEU A 297 11.38 -12.89 -0.09
CA LEU A 297 10.72 -11.97 0.82
C LEU A 297 10.36 -10.65 0.12
N TYR A 298 9.16 -10.14 0.42
CA TYR A 298 8.73 -8.79 0.05
C TYR A 298 8.37 -8.04 1.34
N PRO A 299 9.34 -7.31 1.93
CA PRO A 299 9.14 -6.52 3.13
C PRO A 299 8.29 -5.27 2.83
N LYS A 300 7.51 -4.84 3.83
CA LYS A 300 6.79 -3.56 3.83
C LYS A 300 7.74 -2.43 4.16
N LEU A 301 8.60 -2.10 3.19
CA LEU A 301 9.51 -0.98 3.37
C LEU A 301 8.70 0.33 3.54
N PRO A 302 9.14 1.22 4.45
CA PRO A 302 8.57 2.55 4.57
C PRO A 302 8.72 3.27 3.22
N LYS A 303 7.63 3.92 2.77
CA LYS A 303 7.60 4.68 1.52
C LYS A 303 8.19 6.06 1.74
#